data_AF-A0A161RUN8-F1
#
_entry.id   AF-A0A161RUN8-F1
#
_cell.length_a   1.000
_cell.length_b   1.000
_cell.length_c   1.000
_cell.angle_alpha   90.00
_cell.angle_beta   90.00
_cell.angle_gamma   90.00
#
_symmetry.space_group_name_H-M   'P 1'
#
loop_
_entity.id
_entity.type
_entity.pdbx_description
1 polymer ?
#
loop_
_entity_poly.entity_id
_entity_poly.type
_entity_poly.pdbx_seq_one_letter_code
_entity_poly.pdbx_strand_id
1 'polypeptide(L)'
;MRESYQTTDKKFRFGKHAIKITSYHLTEHRAGVRVEVRRFTRTQTVEIDLLIGDDSLLLKRIYRRKAIQNATKKQVDIVVNEMIEYAKEKRLIKVHA
;
A
#
# COMPACT_ATOMS: atom_id res chain seq x y z
N MET A 1 -6.48 17.24 -3.37
CA MET A 1 -7.10 16.81 -2.09
C MET A 1 -6.19 15.77 -1.44
N ARG A 2 -5.89 15.87 -0.14
CA ARG A 2 -5.25 14.74 0.57
C ARG A 2 -6.36 13.76 0.93
N GLU A 3 -6.38 12.59 0.32
CA GLU A 3 -7.30 11.52 0.72
C GLU A 3 -7.08 11.18 2.19
N SER A 4 -8.16 11.02 2.94
CA SER A 4 -8.13 10.69 4.36
C SER A 4 -7.99 9.18 4.53
N TYR A 5 -6.75 8.71 4.65
CA TYR A 5 -6.46 7.31 4.95
C TYR A 5 -6.15 7.09 6.43
N GLN A 6 -6.76 6.06 7.01
CA GLN A 6 -6.32 5.53 8.31
C GLN A 6 -5.13 4.61 8.11
N THR A 7 -4.07 4.80 8.88
CA THR A 7 -2.84 4.00 8.76
C THR A 7 -2.75 3.00 9.92
N THR A 8 -2.49 1.73 9.60
CA THR A 8 -2.17 0.69 10.58
C THR A 8 -0.80 0.10 10.28
N ASP A 9 0.11 0.10 11.25
CA ASP A 9 1.42 -0.51 11.11
C ASP A 9 1.46 -1.88 11.82
N LYS A 10 1.98 -2.90 11.13
CA LYS A 10 2.30 -4.20 11.70
C LYS A 10 3.75 -4.55 11.41
N LYS A 11 4.43 -5.15 12.39
CA LYS A 11 5.80 -5.63 12.23
C LYS A 11 5.83 -7.12 12.54
N PHE A 12 6.36 -7.89 11.59
CA PHE A 12 6.52 -9.33 11.72
C PHE A 12 7.99 -9.69 11.60
N ARG A 13 8.40 -10.69 12.38
CA ARG A 13 9.74 -11.26 12.29
C ARG A 13 9.61 -12.75 12.07
N PHE A 14 10.16 -13.23 10.96
CA PHE A 14 10.23 -14.65 10.63
C PHE A 14 11.71 -15.05 10.59
N GLY A 15 12.21 -15.59 11.70
CA GLY A 15 13.63 -15.86 11.90
C GLY A 15 14.49 -14.60 11.72
N LYS A 16 15.37 -14.62 10.71
CA LYS A 16 16.25 -13.50 10.35
C LYS A 16 15.59 -12.44 9.43
N HIS A 17 14.36 -12.68 8.98
CA HIS A 17 13.62 -11.74 8.12
C HIS A 17 12.73 -10.84 8.98
N ALA A 18 12.83 -9.53 8.79
CA ALA A 18 11.87 -8.58 9.35
C ALA A 18 11.04 -7.99 8.20
N ILE A 19 9.71 -8.01 8.40
CA ILE A 19 8.74 -7.49 7.45
C ILE A 19 7.96 -6.40 8.19
N LYS A 20 7.99 -5.17 7.65
CA LYS A 20 7.11 -4.10 8.12
C LYS A 20 5.97 -3.95 7.12
N ILE A 21 4.74 -4.09 7.58
CA ILE A 21 3.53 -3.89 6.79
C ILE A 21 2.88 -2.60 7.28
N THR A 22 2.58 -1.69 6.36
CA THR A 22 1.79 -0.49 6.64
C THR A 22 0.55 -0.54 5.77
N SER A 23 -0.63 -0.62 6.39
CA SER A 23 -1.92 -0.67 5.72
C SER A 23 -2.56 0.71 5.73
N TYR A 24 -2.91 1.23 4.56
CA TYR A 24 -3.57 2.51 4.34
C TYR A 24 -5.02 2.23 3.95
N HIS A 25 -5.95 2.47 4.87
CA HIS A 25 -7.37 2.23 4.66
C HIS A 25 -8.01 3.48 4.07
N LEU A 26 -8.57 3.37 2.87
CA LEU A 26 -9.28 4.48 2.24
C LEU A 26 -10.70 4.52 2.80
N THR A 27 -10.90 5.33 3.84
CA THR A 27 -12.17 5.37 4.59
C THR A 27 -13.36 5.88 3.77
N GLU A 28 -13.09 6.63 2.71
CA GLU A 28 -14.09 7.13 1.76
C GLU A 28 -14.69 6.00 0.88
N HIS A 29 -14.06 4.83 0.85
CA HIS A 29 -14.51 3.69 0.05
C HIS A 29 -15.18 2.62 0.91
N ARG A 30 -16.52 2.52 0.82
CA ARG A 30 -17.34 1.53 1.56
C ARG A 30 -16.96 0.07 1.31
N ALA A 31 -16.28 -0.23 0.20
CA ALA A 31 -15.86 -1.58 -0.17
C ALA A 31 -14.60 -2.07 0.58
N GLY A 32 -14.16 -1.40 1.65
CA GLY A 32 -13.00 -1.83 2.42
C GLY A 32 -11.69 -1.74 1.62
N VAL A 33 -11.56 -0.73 0.76
CA VAL A 33 -10.37 -0.55 -0.08
C VAL A 33 -9.18 -0.16 0.81
N ARG A 34 -8.07 -0.88 0.66
CA ARG A 34 -6.83 -0.59 1.39
C ARG A 34 -5.60 -0.80 0.53
N VAL A 35 -4.54 -0.04 0.81
CA VAL A 35 -3.22 -0.24 0.23
C VAL A 35 -2.29 -0.80 1.28
N GLU A 36 -1.71 -1.97 1.04
CA GLU A 36 -0.72 -2.59 1.91
C GLU A 36 0.69 -2.40 1.36
N VAL A 37 1.55 -1.79 2.17
CA VAL A 37 2.96 -1.58 1.87
C VAL A 37 3.79 -2.54 2.71
N ARG A 38 4.34 -3.58 2.10
CA ARG A 38 5.20 -4.57 2.76
C ARG A 38 6.67 -4.27 2.46
N ARG A 39 7.46 -4.01 3.50
CA ARG A 39 8.89 -3.73 3.42
C ARG A 39 9.67 -4.91 3.96
N PHE A 40 10.46 -5.55 3.10
CA PHE A 40 11.31 -6.69 3.43
C PHE A 40 12.73 -6.20 3.68
N THR A 41 13.17 -6.17 4.95
CA THR A 41 14.44 -5.54 5.32
C THR A 41 15.65 -6.25 4.73
N ARG A 42 15.64 -7.59 4.70
CA ARG A 42 16.78 -8.40 4.22
C ARG A 42 16.96 -8.34 2.71
N THR A 43 15.88 -8.39 1.94
CA THR A 43 15.92 -8.36 0.47
C THR A 43 15.80 -6.94 -0.09
N GLN A 44 15.60 -5.95 0.79
CA GLN A 44 15.43 -4.53 0.42
C GLN A 44 14.35 -4.34 -0.64
N THR A 45 13.32 -5.18 -0.55
CA THR A 45 12.19 -5.20 -1.47
C THR A 45 11.02 -4.51 -0.79
N VAL A 46 10.28 -3.71 -1.56
CA VAL A 46 9.00 -3.17 -1.13
C VAL A 46 7.92 -3.64 -2.07
N GLU A 47 6.91 -4.26 -1.52
CA GLU A 47 5.68 -4.63 -2.22
C GLU A 47 4.57 -3.68 -1.82
N ILE A 48 3.78 -3.23 -2.78
CA ILE A 48 2.64 -2.38 -2.57
C ILE A 48 1.45 -3.04 -3.27
N ASP A 49 0.47 -3.44 -2.48
CA ASP A 49 -0.71 -4.17 -2.93
C ASP A 49 -1.95 -3.28 -2.69
N LEU A 50 -2.79 -3.08 -3.71
CA LEU A 50 -4.13 -2.52 -3.56
C LEU A 50 -5.12 -3.67 -3.40
N LEU A 51 -5.85 -3.64 -2.30
CA LEU A 51 -6.79 -4.68 -1.89
C LEU A 51 -8.20 -4.07 -1.76
N ILE A 52 -9.22 -4.89 -2.00
CA ILE A 52 -10.63 -4.54 -1.81
C ILE A 52 -11.36 -5.65 -1.06
N GLY A 53 -12.32 -5.28 -0.20
CA GLY A 53 -13.15 -6.20 0.56
C GLY A 53 -12.34 -7.17 1.40
N ASP A 54 -12.63 -8.47 1.25
CA ASP A 54 -11.96 -9.59 1.91
C ASP A 54 -10.61 -9.91 1.27
N ASP A 55 -9.72 -8.93 1.21
CA ASP A 55 -8.34 -9.09 0.70
C ASP A 55 -8.21 -9.50 -0.77
N SER A 56 -9.22 -9.16 -1.58
CA SER A 56 -9.12 -9.36 -3.03
C SER A 56 -8.10 -8.39 -3.63
N LEU A 57 -7.06 -8.95 -4.25
CA LEU A 57 -5.98 -8.20 -4.88
C LEU A 57 -6.44 -7.54 -6.19
N LEU A 58 -6.42 -6.21 -6.22
CA LEU A 58 -6.72 -5.43 -7.42
C LEU A 58 -5.47 -5.10 -8.22
N LEU A 59 -4.42 -4.62 -7.54
CA LEU A 59 -3.16 -4.21 -8.16
C LEU A 59 -1.99 -4.57 -7.26
N LYS A 60 -0.89 -4.98 -7.87
CA LYS A 60 0.37 -5.25 -7.17
C LYS A 60 1.53 -4.55 -7.87
N ARG A 61 2.37 -3.87 -7.10
CA ARG A 61 3.64 -3.33 -7.57
C ARG A 61 4.77 -3.80 -6.67
N ILE A 62 5.83 -4.32 -7.28
CA ILE A 62 7.03 -4.81 -6.57
C ILE A 62 8.21 -3.95 -6.97
N TYR A 63 8.86 -3.36 -5.98
CA TYR A 63 10.03 -2.53 -6.15
C TYR A 63 11.25 -3.25 -5.54
N ARG A 64 12.19 -3.66 -6.41
CA ARG A 64 13.38 -4.44 -6.03
C ARG A 64 14.65 -3.59 -5.83
N ARG A 65 14.55 -2.27 -5.67
CA ARG A 65 15.72 -1.37 -5.71
C ARG A 65 16.09 -0.81 -4.34
N LYS A 66 17.40 -0.75 -4.07
CA LYS A 66 18.05 -0.01 -2.97
C LYS A 66 17.47 1.40 -2.72
N ALA A 67 16.88 2.07 -3.74
CA ALA A 67 16.26 3.38 -3.62
C ALA A 67 15.00 3.43 -2.72
N ILE A 68 14.39 2.28 -2.41
CA ILE A 68 13.28 2.15 -1.45
C ILE A 68 13.75 1.43 -0.17
N GLN A 69 15.08 1.31 0.07
CA GLN A 69 15.62 0.76 1.33
C GLN A 69 15.05 1.48 2.55
N ASN A 70 14.86 2.79 2.42
CA ASN A 70 14.23 3.67 3.40
C ASN A 70 13.31 4.63 2.66
N ALA A 71 12.34 4.13 1.89
CA ALA A 71 11.38 5.05 1.29
C ALA A 71 10.76 5.89 2.40
N THR A 72 11.01 7.18 2.28
CA THR A 72 10.44 8.18 3.17
C THR A 72 8.93 8.04 3.09
N LYS A 73 8.24 8.41 4.17
CA LYS A 73 6.77 8.43 4.18
C LYS A 73 6.23 9.13 2.93
N LYS A 74 6.83 10.26 2.54
CA LYS A 74 6.50 11.04 1.33
C LYS A 74 6.58 10.22 0.03
N GLN A 75 7.63 9.43 -0.17
CA GLN A 75 7.77 8.60 -1.39
C GLN A 75 6.73 7.49 -1.44
N VAL A 76 6.44 6.86 -0.29
CA VAL A 76 5.38 5.85 -0.22
C VAL A 76 4.02 6.49 -0.47
N ASP A 77 3.74 7.64 0.13
CA ASP A 77 2.48 8.35 -0.06
C ASP A 77 2.28 8.74 -1.54
N ILE A 78 3.34 9.15 -2.26
CA ILE A 78 3.27 9.41 -3.71
C ILE A 78 2.84 8.15 -4.47
N VAL A 79 3.52 7.01 -4.24
CA VAL A 79 3.22 5.77 -4.96
C VAL A 79 1.82 5.24 -4.59
N VAL A 80 1.42 5.37 -3.33
CA VAL A 80 0.07 5.02 -2.86
C VAL A 80 -0.97 5.86 -3.60
N ASN A 81 -0.78 7.18 -3.66
CA ASN A 81 -1.68 8.07 -4.40
C ASN A 81 -1.74 7.74 -5.89
N GLU A 82 -0.59 7.53 -6.55
CA GLU A 82 -0.54 7.12 -7.96
C GLU A 82 -1.30 5.82 -8.21
N MET A 83 -1.20 4.85 -7.30
CA MET A 83 -1.95 3.59 -7.40
C MET A 83 -3.45 3.78 -7.23
N ILE A 84 -3.87 4.66 -6.30
CA ILE A 84 -5.27 4.98 -6.06
C ILE A 84 -5.86 5.72 -7.27
N GLU A 85 -5.15 6.74 -7.78
CA GLU A 85 -5.55 7.49 -8.99
C GLU A 85 -5.68 6.56 -10.18
N TYR A 86 -4.70 5.70 -10.43
CA TYR A 86 -4.76 4.70 -11.50
C TYR A 86 -5.97 3.75 -11.33
N ALA A 87 -6.25 3.30 -10.11
CA ALA A 87 -7.40 2.44 -9.83
C ALA A 87 -8.73 3.16 -10.08
N LYS A 88 -8.81 4.47 -9.80
CA LYS A 88 -9.98 5.31 -10.10
C LYS A 88 -10.16 5.47 -11.60
N GLU A 89 -9.10 5.82 -12.33
CA GLU A 89 -9.12 5.96 -13.80
C GLU A 89 -9.58 4.67 -14.49
N LYS A 90 -9.10 3.52 -14.00
CA LYS A 90 -9.47 2.19 -14.50
C LYS A 90 -10.81 1.70 -13.98
N ARG A 91 -11.54 2.49 -13.18
CA ARG A 91 -12.82 2.15 -12.55
C ARG A 91 -12.77 0.87 -11.70
N LEU A 92 -11.60 0.53 -11.17
CA LEU A 92 -11.39 -0.61 -10.26
C LEU A 92 -11.93 -0.32 -8.86
N ILE A 93 -11.94 0.96 -8.48
CA ILE A 93 -12.54 1.43 -7.24
C ILE A 93 -13.52 2.56 -7.57
N LYS A 94 -14.71 2.54 -6.95
CA LYS A 94 -15.70 3.62 -7.06
C LYS A 94 -15.54 4.55 -5.87
N VAL A 95 -15.34 5.84 -6.12
CA VAL A 95 -15.51 6.88 -5.09
C VAL A 95 -17.01 7.07 -4.94
N HIS A 96 -17.55 6.82 -3.75
CA HIS A 96 -18.86 7.38 -3.42
C HIS A 96 -18.57 8.77 -2.88
N ALA A 97 -18.77 9.78 -3.76
CA ALA A 97 -18.86 11.17 -3.33
C ALA A 97 -20.14 11.37 -2.51
#